data_AF-A0AAD6UKI9-F1
#
_entry.id   AF-A0AAD6UKI9-F1
#
_cell.length_a   1.000
_cell.length_b   1.000
_cell.length_c   1.000
_cell.angle_alpha   90.00
_cell.angle_beta   90.00
_cell.angle_gamma   90.00
#
_symmetry.space_group_name_H-M   'P 1'
#
loop_
_entity.id
_entity.type
_entity.pdbx_description
1 polymer ?
#
loop_
_entity_poly.entity_id
_entity_poly.type
_entity_poly.pdbx_seq_one_letter_code
_entity_poly.pdbx_strand_id
1 'polypeptide(L)'
;VNNVFEAEFLRTFEGPVPEELFINRGGRMRLAFEILLDFFNPHGLRKRGNHDSVGILAVVNLNISEDLRYKPEFMWLSIILGPKEPNYEQINSYL
;
A
#
# COMPACT_ATOMS: atom_id res chain seq x y z
N VAL A 1 -1.52 -2.87 -20.63
CA VAL A 1 -1.49 -3.36 -19.24
C VAL A 1 -2.87 -3.14 -18.68
N ASN A 2 -3.69 -4.18 -18.62
CA ASN A 2 -5.07 -4.14 -18.12
C ASN A 2 -5.18 -4.64 -16.67
N ASN A 3 -4.07 -5.07 -16.09
CA ASN A 3 -3.94 -5.58 -14.74
C ASN A 3 -2.49 -5.34 -14.28
N VAL A 4 -2.27 -5.06 -13.01
CA VAL A 4 -0.93 -4.89 -12.42
C VAL A 4 0.00 -6.07 -12.72
N PHE A 5 -0.52 -7.30 -12.76
CA PHE A 5 0.30 -8.50 -13.04
C PHE A 5 0.83 -8.56 -14.49
N GLU A 6 0.30 -7.75 -15.40
CA GLU A 6 0.86 -7.59 -16.75
C GLU A 6 1.98 -6.55 -16.81
N ALA A 7 2.15 -5.75 -15.75
CA ALA A 7 3.20 -4.74 -15.69
C ALA A 7 4.58 -5.40 -15.79
N GLU A 8 5.47 -4.77 -16.55
CA GLU A 8 6.81 -5.27 -16.79
C GLU A 8 7.55 -5.58 -15.49
N PHE A 9 7.49 -4.66 -14.53
CA PHE A 9 8.09 -4.83 -13.21
C PHE A 9 7.68 -6.15 -12.54
N LEU A 10 6.39 -6.47 -12.46
CA LEU A 10 5.94 -7.72 -11.83
C LEU A 10 6.33 -8.96 -12.64
N ARG A 11 6.34 -8.85 -13.98
CA ARG A 11 6.71 -9.96 -14.87
C ARG A 11 8.19 -10.30 -14.81
N THR A 12 9.04 -9.33 -14.48
CA THR A 12 10.50 -9.52 -14.38
C THR A 12 11.00 -9.58 -12.94
N PHE A 13 10.12 -9.37 -11.95
CA PHE A 13 10.48 -9.42 -10.53
C PHE A 13 11.00 -10.81 -10.15
N GLU A 14 12.22 -10.87 -9.63
CA GLU A 14 12.83 -12.10 -9.14
C GLU A 14 12.11 -12.60 -7.88
N GLY A 15 11.82 -13.89 -7.86
CA GLY A 15 11.22 -14.55 -6.71
C GLY A 15 12.25 -14.86 -5.61
N PRO A 16 11.80 -15.43 -4.48
CA PRO A 16 12.69 -15.80 -3.39
C PRO A 16 13.59 -17.00 -3.73
N VAL A 17 13.35 -17.69 -4.85
CA VAL A 17 14.18 -18.77 -5.36
C VAL A 17 15.06 -18.19 -6.47
N PRO A 18 16.40 -18.35 -6.41
CA PRO A 18 17.29 -17.86 -7.45
C PRO A 18 16.84 -18.34 -8.84
N GLU A 19 16.91 -17.44 -9.82
CA GLU A 19 16.55 -17.70 -11.23
C GLU A 19 15.06 -18.01 -11.50
N GLU A 20 14.20 -17.94 -10.48
CA GLU A 20 12.75 -18.03 -10.66
C GLU A 20 12.10 -16.65 -10.59
N LEU A 21 11.16 -16.36 -11.50
CA LEU A 21 10.35 -15.15 -11.43
C LEU A 21 9.27 -15.28 -10.34
N PHE A 22 8.94 -14.18 -9.67
CA PHE A 22 7.89 -14.12 -8.66
C PHE A 22 6.53 -14.63 -9.17
N ILE A 23 6.21 -14.31 -10.44
CA ILE A 23 4.99 -14.77 -11.12
C ILE A 23 4.96 -16.29 -11.35
N ASN A 24 6.12 -16.96 -11.30
CA ASN A 24 6.19 -18.41 -11.36
C ASN A 24 5.75 -19.01 -10.02
N ARG A 25 4.53 -19.53 -10.00
CA ARG A 25 3.84 -19.89 -8.75
C ARG A 25 3.53 -21.37 -8.60
N GLY A 26 3.60 -22.15 -9.68
CA GLY A 26 3.12 -23.54 -9.67
C GLY A 26 1.70 -23.62 -9.09
N GLY A 27 1.51 -24.44 -8.05
CA GLY A 27 0.25 -24.56 -7.28
C GLY A 27 0.07 -23.54 -6.14
N ARG A 28 0.98 -22.58 -5.96
CA ARG A 28 0.94 -21.58 -4.87
C ARG A 28 0.26 -20.29 -5.34
N MET A 29 -0.28 -19.51 -4.41
CA MET A 29 -0.78 -18.16 -4.68
C MET A 29 0.34 -17.13 -4.52
N ARG A 30 0.30 -16.08 -5.33
CA ARG A 30 1.11 -14.86 -5.18
C ARG A 30 0.15 -13.71 -4.95
N LEU A 31 0.33 -13.03 -3.83
CA LEU A 31 -0.49 -11.88 -3.48
C LEU A 31 0.29 -10.61 -3.75
N ALA A 32 -0.35 -9.65 -4.38
CA ALA A 32 0.16 -8.29 -4.53
C ALA A 32 -0.80 -7.35 -3.81
N PHE A 33 -0.24 -6.45 -3.00
CA PHE A 33 -1.01 -5.43 -2.30
C PHE A 33 -0.52 -4.05 -2.69
N GLU A 34 -1.46 -3.13 -2.89
CA GLU A 34 -1.18 -1.70 -2.94
C GLU A 34 -1.34 -1.16 -1.52
N ILE A 35 -0.34 -0.43 -1.05
CA ILE A 35 -0.33 0.23 0.24
C ILE A 35 -0.24 1.73 -0.01
N LEU A 36 -1.26 2.46 0.43
CA LEU A 36 -1.25 3.92 0.45
C LEU A 36 -1.13 4.37 1.91
N LEU A 37 -0.13 5.20 2.16
CA LEU A 37 0.09 5.84 3.45
C LEU A 37 0.21 7.34 3.22
N ASP A 38 -0.67 8.12 3.83
CA ASP A 38 -0.65 9.57 3.73
C ASP A 38 -0.93 10.22 5.09
N PHE A 39 -0.34 11.38 5.32
CA PHE A 39 -0.45 12.15 6.55
C PHE A 39 -0.87 13.58 6.23
N PHE A 40 -1.90 14.06 6.92
CA PHE A 40 -2.41 15.40 6.69
C PHE A 40 -2.80 16.10 7.99
N ASN A 41 -2.82 17.42 7.92
CA ASN A 41 -3.28 18.23 9.04
C ASN A 41 -4.82 18.17 9.13
N PRO A 42 -5.40 17.64 10.22
CA PRO A 42 -6.85 17.51 10.35
C PRO A 42 -7.58 18.87 10.44
N HIS A 43 -6.85 19.96 10.67
CA HIS A 43 -7.38 21.32 10.76
C HIS A 43 -7.21 22.15 9.48
N GLY A 44 -6.68 21.56 8.40
CA GLY A 44 -6.44 22.20 7.11
C GLY A 44 -5.20 23.09 7.06
N LEU A 45 -4.98 23.75 5.91
CA LEU A 45 -3.84 24.64 5.67
C LEU A 45 -4.06 25.99 6.38
N ARG A 46 -3.47 26.17 7.57
CA ARG A 46 -3.46 27.47 8.27
C ARG A 46 -2.08 28.12 8.20
N LYS A 47 -2.05 29.46 8.06
CA LYS A 47 -0.84 30.30 7.93
C LYS A 47 0.20 30.16 9.05
N ARG A 48 -0.18 29.59 10.20
CA ARG A 48 0.67 29.42 11.38
C ARG A 48 0.69 27.92 11.67
N GLY A 49 1.72 27.23 11.16
CA GLY A 49 1.79 25.78 11.09
C GLY A 49 1.32 25.08 12.36
N ASN A 50 0.20 24.37 12.25
CA ASN A 50 -0.17 23.36 13.24
C ASN A 50 0.67 22.12 12.96
N HIS A 51 1.22 21.53 14.02
CA HIS A 51 2.03 20.31 13.94
C HIS A 51 1.21 19.02 14.05
N ASP A 52 -0.11 19.15 14.25
CA ASP A 52 -1.04 18.02 14.32
C ASP A 52 -1.13 17.31 12.99
N SER A 53 -1.03 15.98 13.03
CA SER A 53 -1.06 15.12 11.85
C SER A 53 -1.89 13.88 12.14
N VAL A 54 -2.77 13.54 11.21
CA VAL A 54 -3.52 12.29 11.20
C VAL A 54 -3.11 11.53 9.95
N GLY A 55 -2.86 10.23 10.10
CA GLY A 55 -2.51 9.36 9.00
C GLY A 55 -3.67 8.49 8.54
N ILE A 56 -3.68 8.16 7.26
CA ILE A 56 -4.51 7.10 6.69
C ILE A 56 -3.57 6.04 6.12
N LEU A 57 -3.81 4.78 6.49
CA LEU A 57 -3.25 3.61 5.86
C LEU A 57 -4.39 2.88 5.12
N ALA A 58 -4.30 2.82 3.80
CA ALA A 58 -5.20 2.02 2.97
C ALA A 58 -4.42 0.87 2.33
N VAL A 59 -4.97 -0.33 2.39
CA VAL A 59 -4.38 -1.53 1.79
C VAL A 59 -5.40 -2.20 0.89
N VAL A 60 -5.00 -2.49 -0.34
CA VAL A 60 -5.85 -3.08 -1.39
C VAL A 60 -5.20 -4.34 -1.93
N ASN A 61 -5.96 -5.44 -2.01
CA ASN A 61 -5.51 -6.67 -2.65
C ASN A 61 -5.66 -6.57 -4.17
N LEU A 62 -4.54 -6.55 -4.89
CA LEU A 62 -4.51 -6.39 -6.35
C LEU A 62 -4.84 -7.69 -7.10
N ASN A 63 -4.99 -8.82 -6.40
CA ASN A 63 -5.50 -10.06 -6.99
C ASN A 63 -7.02 -10.06 -7.19
N ILE A 64 -7.73 -9.11 -6.59
CA ILE A 64 -9.16 -8.91 -6.77
C ILE A 64 -9.38 -8.09 -8.06
N SER A 65 -10.48 -8.35 -8.76
CA SER A 65 -10.84 -7.59 -9.97
C SER A 65 -10.98 -6.10 -9.68
N GLU A 66 -10.69 -5.27 -10.69
CA GLU A 66 -10.60 -3.81 -10.56
C GLU A 66 -11.91 -3.16 -10.12
N ASP A 67 -13.04 -3.74 -10.54
CA ASP A 67 -14.40 -3.34 -10.19
C ASP A 67 -14.78 -3.62 -8.72
N LEU A 68 -14.01 -4.47 -8.03
CA LEU A 68 -14.28 -4.86 -6.64
C LEU A 68 -13.22 -4.34 -5.67
N ARG A 69 -11.93 -4.35 -6.05
CA ARG A 69 -10.82 -4.18 -5.10
C ARG A 69 -10.82 -2.85 -4.33
N TYR A 70 -11.43 -1.80 -4.87
CA TYR A 70 -11.54 -0.48 -4.25
C TYR A 70 -12.90 -0.23 -3.56
N LYS A 71 -13.77 -1.24 -3.44
CA LYS A 71 -14.98 -1.12 -2.61
C LYS A 71 -14.61 -1.27 -1.13
N PRO A 72 -15.27 -0.54 -0.21
CA PRO A 72 -14.92 -0.54 1.20
C PRO A 72 -14.81 -1.94 1.85
N GLU A 73 -15.59 -2.92 1.39
CA GLU A 73 -15.60 -4.28 1.93
C GLU A 73 -14.35 -5.11 1.57
N PHE A 74 -13.61 -4.69 0.54
CA PHE A 74 -12.38 -5.36 0.08
C PHE A 74 -11.11 -4.58 0.41
N MET A 75 -11.24 -3.44 1.09
CA MET A 75 -10.14 -2.60 1.52
C MET A 75 -9.91 -2.75 3.02
N TRP A 76 -8.64 -2.71 3.42
CA TRP A 76 -8.30 -2.44 4.81
C TRP A 76 -7.98 -0.96 4.97
N LEU A 77 -8.67 -0.27 5.87
CA LEU A 77 -8.45 1.13 6.17
C LEU A 77 -8.16 1.29 7.67
N SER A 78 -7.04 1.94 7.99
CA SER A 78 -6.67 2.29 9.35
C SER A 78 -6.40 3.78 9.47
N ILE A 79 -6.78 4.36 10.60
CA ILE A 79 -6.46 5.73 10.97
C ILE A 79 -5.30 5.68 11.95
N ILE A 80 -4.19 6.32 11.58
CA ILE A 80 -3.02 6.45 12.45
C ILE A 80 -3.20 7.74 13.24
N LEU A 81 -3.51 7.58 14.52
CA LEU A 81 -3.68 8.68 15.46
C LEU A 81 -2.34 9.07 16.07
N GLY A 82 -2.01 10.35 16.04
CA GLY A 82 -0.91 10.94 16.79
C GLY A 82 -1.08 12.46 16.80
N PRO A 83 -0.39 13.19 17.68
CA PRO A 83 -0.32 14.64 17.52
C PRO A 83 0.70 15.05 16.46
N LYS A 84 1.46 14.13 15.84
CA LYS A 84 2.50 14.42 14.85
C LYS A 84 2.67 13.27 13.87
N GLU A 85 3.18 13.60 12.69
CA GLU A 85 3.55 12.63 11.65
C GLU A 85 4.73 11.77 12.14
N PRO A 86 4.66 10.43 12.02
CA PRO A 86 5.77 9.56 12.33
C PRO A 86 6.91 9.76 11.32
N ASN A 87 8.13 9.68 11.79
CA ASN A 87 9.31 9.77 10.93
C ASN A 87 9.55 8.48 10.13
N TYR A 88 10.48 8.54 9.19
CA TYR A 88 10.83 7.40 8.32
C TYR A 88 11.14 6.12 9.10
N GLU A 89 11.97 6.18 10.15
CA GLU A 89 12.35 4.99 10.94
C GLU A 89 11.13 4.35 11.63
N GLN A 90 10.18 5.17 12.09
CA GLN A 90 8.95 4.69 12.71
C GLN A 90 8.04 3.98 11.69
N ILE A 91 8.01 4.43 10.45
CA ILE A 91 7.19 3.85 9.38
C ILE A 91 7.88 2.64 8.75
N ASN A 92 9.19 2.69 8.51
CA ASN A 92 9.96 1.69 7.78
C ASN A 92 9.90 0.30 8.44
N SER A 93 9.70 0.22 9.75
CA SER A 93 9.50 -1.07 10.42
C SER A 93 8.19 -1.80 10.02
N TYR A 94 7.25 -1.10 9.37
CA TYR A 94 5.96 -1.63 8.94
C TYR A 94 5.83 -1.79 7.40
N LEU A 95 6.82 -1.34 6.63
CA LEU A 95 6.87 -1.42 5.16
C LEU A 95 7.94 -2.42 4.71
#